data_AF-A0A967F931-F1
#
_entry.id   AF-A0A967F931-F1
#
_cell.length_a   1.000
_cell.length_b   1.000
_cell.length_c   1.000
_cell.angle_alpha   90.00
_cell.angle_beta   90.00
_cell.angle_gamma   90.00
#
_symmetry.space_group_name_H-M   'P 1'
#
loop_
_entity.id
_entity.type
_entity.pdbx_description
1 polymer ?
#
loop_
_entity_poly.entity_id
_entity_poly.type
_entity_poly.pdbx_seq_one_letter_code
_entity_poly.pdbx_strand_id
1 'polypeptide(L)'
;ADLPRVDFFHWVLVDLAPERSSIAEGEFSEGVTARGKDGPEAAGGARQGINNYTDWFAGDPDMGGDYFGYDGPCPPWNDSIVHHYVFTLYALDVDRCPLEGVFGGPEVRAAIAPHVLGQASVTGTYSLNPDVPA
;
A
#
# COMPACT_ATOMS: atom_id res chain seq x y z
N ALA A 1 -4.59 -5.49 -21.92
CA ALA A 1 -3.35 -6.31 -22.02
C ALA A 1 -3.51 -7.53 -21.12
N ASP A 2 -3.04 -8.72 -21.51
CA ASP A 2 -3.34 -9.99 -20.82
C ASP A 2 -2.20 -10.49 -19.92
N LEU A 3 -1.48 -9.56 -19.26
CA LEU A 3 -0.44 -9.96 -18.32
C LEU A 3 -1.05 -10.67 -17.11
N PRO A 4 -0.38 -11.72 -16.58
CA PRO A 4 -0.78 -12.33 -15.32
C PRO A 4 -0.90 -11.27 -14.23
N ARG A 5 -2.02 -11.29 -13.50
CA ARG A 5 -2.21 -10.39 -12.37
C ARG A 5 -1.20 -10.75 -11.29
N VAL A 6 -0.57 -9.72 -10.74
CA VAL A 6 0.34 -9.81 -9.60
C VAL A 6 -0.21 -8.94 -8.48
N ASP A 7 0.14 -9.27 -7.24
CA ASP A 7 -0.09 -8.37 -6.13
C ASP A 7 0.80 -7.14 -6.32
N PHE A 8 0.18 -5.96 -6.40
CA PHE A 8 0.84 -4.67 -6.38
C PHE A 8 0.41 -3.94 -5.11
N PHE A 9 1.32 -3.83 -4.15
CA PHE A 9 1.09 -3.12 -2.90
C PHE A 9 1.16 -1.63 -3.16
N HIS A 10 0.01 -0.97 -3.01
CA HIS A 10 -0.13 0.49 -3.07
C HIS A 10 0.11 1.17 -1.72
N TRP A 11 -0.03 0.43 -0.63
CA TRP A 11 0.14 0.95 0.72
C TRP A 11 0.51 -0.17 1.69
N VAL A 12 1.42 0.14 2.61
CA VAL A 12 1.75 -0.70 3.76
C VAL A 12 1.82 0.22 4.98
N LEU A 13 0.91 0.05 5.93
CA LEU A 13 0.85 0.82 7.17
C LEU A 13 0.77 -0.16 8.36
N VAL A 14 1.65 0.01 9.33
CA VAL A 14 1.73 -0.82 10.54
C VAL A 14 1.71 0.04 11.79
N ASP A 15 1.49 -0.60 12.94
CA ASP A 15 1.54 0.02 14.28
C ASP A 15 0.52 1.15 14.47
N LEU A 16 -0.67 0.99 13.89
CA LEU A 16 -1.82 1.81 14.21
C LEU A 16 -2.21 1.60 15.68
N ALA A 17 -2.49 2.70 16.40
CA ALA A 17 -3.03 2.63 17.75
C ALA A 17 -4.34 1.82 17.79
N PRO A 18 -4.50 0.85 18.71
CA PRO A 18 -5.66 -0.05 18.72
C PRO A 18 -6.98 0.67 19.05
N GLU A 19 -6.93 1.84 19.69
CA GLU A 19 -8.11 2.67 19.98
C GLU A 19 -8.60 3.46 18.76
N ARG A 20 -7.82 3.50 17.66
CA ARG A 20 -8.18 4.21 16.44
C ARG A 20 -9.38 3.56 15.77
N SER A 21 -10.40 4.35 15.47
CA SER A 21 -11.63 3.90 14.79
C SER A 21 -11.74 4.34 13.33
N SER A 22 -10.85 5.22 12.86
CA SER A 22 -10.88 5.73 11.48
C SER A 22 -9.51 6.22 11.01
N ILE A 23 -9.38 6.34 9.69
CA ILE A 23 -8.29 7.01 9.01
C ILE A 23 -8.96 8.09 8.15
N ALA A 24 -8.55 9.34 8.30
CA ALA A 24 -9.10 10.42 7.49
C ALA A 24 -8.58 10.34 6.04
N GLU A 25 -9.36 10.85 5.10
CA GLU A 25 -8.87 11.05 3.73
C GLU A 25 -7.59 11.88 3.76
N GLY A 26 -6.57 11.43 3.02
CA GLY A 26 -5.29 12.13 2.92
C GLY A 26 -4.38 12.03 4.16
N GLU A 27 -4.81 11.43 5.26
CA GLU A 27 -4.09 11.48 6.55
C GLU A 27 -2.63 11.00 6.47
N PHE A 28 -2.37 9.97 5.65
CA PHE A 28 -1.05 9.36 5.51
C PHE A 28 -0.40 9.61 4.14
N SER A 29 -1.08 10.33 3.24
CA SER A 29 -0.58 10.63 1.89
C SER A 29 -1.46 11.67 1.19
N GLU A 30 -0.85 12.73 0.66
CA GLU A 30 -1.50 13.75 -0.17
C GLU A 30 -1.01 13.68 -1.63
N GLY A 31 -1.02 12.47 -2.19
CA GLY A 31 -0.68 12.23 -3.61
C GLY A 31 0.72 11.66 -3.83
N VAL A 32 1.11 11.54 -5.09
CA VAL A 32 2.40 10.94 -5.49
C VAL A 32 3.51 11.99 -5.38
N THR A 33 4.63 11.61 -4.76
CA THR A 33 5.84 12.44 -4.67
C THR A 33 6.94 11.83 -5.52
N ALA A 34 7.59 12.63 -6.37
CA ALA A 34 8.72 12.16 -7.17
C ALA A 34 9.84 11.67 -6.25
N ARG A 35 10.43 10.52 -6.57
CA ARG A 35 11.45 9.83 -5.75
C ARG A 35 10.94 9.28 -4.42
N GLY A 36 9.63 9.19 -4.24
CA GLY A 36 9.01 8.62 -3.05
C GLY A 36 8.77 9.62 -1.93
N LYS A 37 8.15 9.14 -0.85
CA LYS A 37 7.88 9.91 0.38
C LYS A 37 8.83 9.43 1.48
N ASP A 38 9.07 10.27 2.47
CA ASP A 38 9.86 9.89 3.63
C ASP A 38 9.15 8.83 4.49
N GLY A 39 9.94 8.04 5.21
CA GLY A 39 9.51 7.02 6.16
C GLY A 39 10.71 6.44 6.93
N PRO A 40 10.49 5.42 7.78
CA PRO A 40 9.22 4.72 7.99
C PRO A 40 8.27 5.46 8.94
N GLU A 41 8.71 6.45 9.71
CA GLU A 41 7.88 7.13 10.70
C GLU A 41 6.68 7.84 10.07
N ALA A 42 5.49 7.68 10.68
CA ALA A 42 4.26 8.32 10.24
C ALA A 42 3.44 8.88 11.40
N ALA A 43 2.36 9.57 11.05
CA ALA A 43 1.47 10.21 12.00
C ALA A 43 0.94 9.23 13.05
N GLY A 44 0.86 9.70 14.31
CA GLY A 44 0.26 8.93 15.40
C GLY A 44 1.09 7.72 15.87
N GLY A 45 2.39 7.69 15.57
CA GLY A 45 3.29 6.59 15.99
C GLY A 45 3.26 5.36 15.09
N ALA A 46 2.48 5.41 14.00
CA ALA A 46 2.47 4.37 12.98
C ALA A 46 3.79 4.37 12.17
N ARG A 47 4.01 3.28 11.43
CA ARG A 47 5.11 3.16 10.46
C ARG A 47 4.60 2.76 9.08
N GLN A 48 5.20 3.30 8.03
CA GLN A 48 4.91 2.92 6.64
C GLN A 48 6.01 2.00 6.10
N GLY A 49 5.60 0.99 5.35
CA GLY A 49 6.51 0.21 4.51
C GLY A 49 6.68 0.85 3.14
N ILE A 50 7.64 0.34 2.36
CA ILE A 50 7.75 0.67 0.94
C ILE A 50 6.67 -0.06 0.14
N ASN A 51 6.15 0.62 -0.88
CA ASN A 51 5.16 0.10 -1.81
C ASN A 51 5.83 -0.27 -3.15
N ASN A 52 5.10 -0.90 -4.08
CA ASN A 52 5.71 -1.39 -5.32
C ASN A 52 6.06 -0.30 -6.35
N TYR A 53 5.77 0.98 -6.08
CA TYR A 53 6.29 2.06 -6.90
C TYR A 53 7.82 2.19 -6.79
N THR A 54 8.42 1.73 -5.68
CA THR A 54 9.88 1.56 -5.53
C THR A 54 10.45 0.69 -6.65
N ASP A 55 9.82 -0.45 -6.90
CA ASP A 55 10.25 -1.38 -7.96
C ASP A 55 9.88 -0.85 -9.35
N TRP A 56 8.68 -0.25 -9.48
CA TRP A 56 8.16 0.26 -10.74
C TRP A 56 9.02 1.39 -11.33
N PHE A 57 9.46 2.31 -10.49
CA PHE A 57 10.32 3.44 -10.89
C PHE A 57 11.82 3.13 -10.74
N ALA A 58 12.20 1.89 -10.44
CA ALA A 58 13.59 1.50 -10.35
C ALA A 58 14.32 1.78 -11.68
N GLY A 59 15.35 2.63 -11.61
CA GLY A 59 16.14 3.04 -12.78
C GLY A 59 15.59 4.25 -13.55
N ASP A 60 14.44 4.79 -13.16
CA ASP A 60 13.99 6.08 -13.66
C ASP A 60 14.81 7.21 -13.00
N PRO A 61 15.48 8.09 -13.77
CA PRO A 61 16.35 9.12 -13.19
C PRO A 61 15.58 10.20 -12.41
N ASP A 62 14.31 10.43 -12.74
CA ASP A 62 13.47 11.46 -12.14
C ASP A 62 12.60 10.89 -11.02
N MET A 63 12.21 9.62 -11.13
CA MET A 63 11.28 8.97 -10.22
C MET A 63 11.92 7.92 -9.30
N GLY A 64 13.13 7.42 -9.58
CA GLY A 64 13.77 6.40 -8.74
C GLY A 64 13.96 6.86 -7.29
N GLY A 65 13.53 6.00 -6.34
CA GLY A 65 13.62 6.21 -4.90
C GLY A 65 12.81 5.19 -4.10
N ASP A 66 12.81 5.32 -2.78
CA ASP A 66 12.02 4.47 -1.88
C ASP A 66 10.64 5.10 -1.65
N TYR A 67 9.58 4.39 -2.07
CA TYR A 67 8.21 4.87 -2.00
C TYR A 67 7.52 4.41 -0.72
N PHE A 68 7.65 5.20 0.34
CA PHE A 68 6.85 4.99 1.55
C PHE A 68 5.42 5.51 1.40
N GLY A 69 4.52 4.86 2.14
CA GLY A 69 3.13 5.25 2.27
C GLY A 69 2.25 4.95 1.07
N TYR A 70 1.09 5.59 1.00
CA TYR A 70 0.11 5.31 -0.04
C TYR A 70 0.43 6.04 -1.33
N ASP A 71 0.46 5.30 -2.45
CA ASP A 71 0.44 5.84 -3.80
C ASP A 71 -0.74 5.22 -4.57
N GLY A 72 -1.56 6.09 -5.18
CA GLY A 72 -2.88 5.72 -5.68
C GLY A 72 -2.91 4.77 -6.89
N PRO A 73 -4.12 4.41 -7.35
CA PRO A 73 -4.35 3.64 -8.58
C PRO A 73 -3.69 4.28 -9.81
N CYS A 74 -2.86 3.52 -10.52
CA CYS A 74 -2.34 3.89 -11.85
C CYS A 74 -2.35 2.66 -12.78
N PRO A 75 -3.52 2.06 -13.05
CA PRO A 75 -3.61 0.89 -13.91
C PRO A 75 -3.20 1.27 -15.34
N PRO A 76 -2.62 0.36 -16.16
CA PRO A 76 -2.30 0.68 -17.54
C PRO A 76 -3.50 1.19 -18.32
N TRP A 77 -3.32 2.26 -19.10
CA TRP A 77 -4.40 2.90 -19.88
C TRP A 77 -5.06 1.99 -20.91
N ASN A 78 -4.36 0.92 -21.33
CA ASN A 78 -4.84 -0.08 -22.30
C ASN A 78 -5.12 -1.45 -21.64
N ASP A 79 -5.32 -1.47 -20.33
CA ASP A 79 -5.76 -2.69 -19.66
C ASP A 79 -7.20 -3.02 -20.09
N SER A 80 -7.45 -4.29 -20.41
CA SER A 80 -8.76 -4.78 -20.86
C SER A 80 -9.64 -5.23 -19.70
N ILE A 81 -9.12 -5.22 -18.48
CA ILE A 81 -9.79 -5.70 -17.27
C ILE A 81 -9.67 -4.63 -16.18
N VAL A 82 -10.76 -4.39 -15.47
CA VAL A 82 -10.81 -3.46 -14.33
C VAL A 82 -9.89 -3.92 -13.20
N HIS A 83 -9.15 -2.98 -12.60
CA HIS A 83 -8.32 -3.27 -11.44
C HIS A 83 -9.14 -3.22 -10.15
N HIS A 84 -8.84 -4.14 -9.23
CA HIS A 84 -9.44 -4.20 -7.91
C HIS A 84 -8.40 -3.79 -6.86
N TYR A 85 -8.71 -2.75 -6.10
CA TYR A 85 -7.86 -2.20 -5.04
C TYR A 85 -8.42 -2.66 -3.70
N VAL A 86 -7.79 -3.67 -3.13
CA VAL A 86 -8.23 -4.29 -1.87
C VAL A 86 -7.46 -3.68 -0.71
N PHE A 87 -8.17 -2.93 0.13
CA PHE A 87 -7.65 -2.45 1.40
C PHE A 87 -8.06 -3.44 2.48
N THR A 88 -7.09 -4.02 3.18
CA THR A 88 -7.34 -4.97 4.27
C THR A 88 -6.78 -4.43 5.57
N LEU A 89 -7.63 -4.34 6.59
CA LEU A 89 -7.26 -4.04 7.96
C LEU A 89 -7.10 -5.34 8.75
N TYR A 90 -6.00 -5.49 9.46
CA TYR A 90 -5.72 -6.63 10.33
C TYR A 90 -5.72 -6.18 11.80
N ALA A 91 -6.43 -6.92 12.65
CA ALA A 91 -6.31 -6.81 14.11
C ALA A 91 -5.31 -7.86 14.58
N LEU A 92 -4.33 -7.45 15.39
CA LEU A 92 -3.20 -8.29 15.79
C LEU A 92 -3.14 -8.49 17.31
N ASP A 93 -2.50 -9.57 17.76
CA ASP A 93 -2.24 -9.87 19.19
C ASP A 93 -0.89 -9.34 19.70
N VAL A 94 -0.21 -8.53 18.89
CA VAL A 94 1.06 -7.86 19.22
C VAL A 94 0.90 -6.36 19.12
N ASP A 95 1.53 -5.64 20.05
CA ASP A 95 1.49 -4.17 20.09
C ASP A 95 2.23 -3.51 18.92
N ARG A 96 3.18 -4.24 18.30
CA ARG A 96 4.05 -3.74 17.24
C ARG A 96 4.38 -4.83 16.23
N CYS A 97 4.32 -4.50 14.94
CA CYS A 97 4.72 -5.38 13.85
C CYS A 97 6.20 -5.76 14.01
N PRO A 98 6.55 -7.07 13.99
CA PRO A 98 7.89 -7.57 14.32
C PRO A 98 8.87 -7.43 13.14
N LEU A 99 8.91 -6.25 12.54
CA LEU A 99 9.83 -5.86 11.48
C LEU A 99 10.52 -4.55 11.85
N GLU A 100 11.76 -4.40 11.42
CA GLU A 100 12.58 -3.20 11.61
C GLU A 100 13.15 -2.74 10.27
N GLY A 101 13.57 -1.47 10.20
CA GLY A 101 14.13 -0.89 8.98
C GLY A 101 13.10 -0.77 7.86
N VAL A 102 13.53 -1.06 6.64
CA VAL A 102 12.68 -0.98 5.43
C VAL A 102 12.04 -2.35 5.18
N PHE A 103 10.73 -2.36 5.00
CA PHE A 103 9.92 -3.55 4.76
C PHE A 103 8.83 -3.29 3.72
N GLY A 104 8.44 -4.33 2.99
CA GLY A 104 7.35 -4.29 2.02
C GLY A 104 6.12 -5.06 2.49
N GLY A 105 5.12 -5.10 1.62
CA GLY A 105 3.86 -5.78 1.87
C GLY A 105 3.98 -7.30 2.08
N PRO A 106 4.77 -8.04 1.28
CA PRO A 106 4.98 -9.47 1.50
C PRO A 106 5.60 -9.79 2.86
N GLU A 107 6.60 -9.01 3.28
CA GLU A 107 7.26 -9.18 4.58
C GLU A 107 6.29 -8.93 5.72
N VAL A 108 5.51 -7.84 5.66
CA VAL A 108 4.49 -7.53 6.68
C VAL A 108 3.45 -8.65 6.76
N ARG A 109 2.90 -9.10 5.63
CA ARG A 109 1.92 -10.20 5.61
C ARG A 109 2.48 -11.47 6.26
N ALA A 110 3.72 -11.84 5.94
CA ALA A 110 4.37 -13.00 6.52
C ALA A 110 4.61 -12.84 8.04
N ALA A 111 5.07 -11.65 8.45
CA ALA A 111 5.39 -11.33 9.83
C ALA A 111 4.14 -11.31 10.73
N ILE A 112 3.00 -10.80 10.24
CA ILE A 112 1.78 -10.70 11.04
C ILE A 112 0.90 -11.97 10.98
N ALA A 113 1.11 -12.87 10.01
CA ALA A 113 0.29 -14.07 9.82
C ALA A 113 0.01 -14.88 11.10
N PRO A 114 0.99 -15.16 12.00
CA PRO A 114 0.71 -15.89 13.23
C PRO A 114 -0.02 -15.06 14.31
N HIS A 115 -0.14 -13.74 14.11
CA HIS A 115 -0.65 -12.78 15.08
C HIS A 115 -2.06 -12.26 14.75
N VAL A 116 -2.65 -12.68 13.62
CA VAL A 116 -3.96 -12.16 13.18
C VAL A 116 -5.09 -12.68 14.07
N LEU A 117 -5.75 -11.76 14.78
CA LEU A 117 -6.98 -11.99 15.53
C LEU A 117 -8.23 -11.89 14.65
N GLY A 118 -8.17 -11.03 13.63
CA GLY A 118 -9.26 -10.79 12.69
C GLY A 118 -8.84 -9.87 11.56
N GLN A 119 -9.65 -9.83 10.50
CA GLN A 119 -9.42 -8.94 9.36
C GLN A 119 -10.74 -8.44 8.78
N ALA A 120 -10.69 -7.28 8.14
CA ALA A 120 -11.78 -6.74 7.34
C ALA A 120 -11.22 -6.12 6.06
N SER A 121 -11.96 -6.21 4.96
CA SER A 121 -11.53 -5.66 3.68
C SER A 121 -12.61 -4.83 3.02
N VAL A 122 -12.19 -3.79 2.31
CA VAL A 122 -12.99 -3.05 1.34
C VAL A 122 -12.29 -3.13 -0.02
N THR A 123 -13.07 -3.21 -1.09
CA THR A 123 -12.54 -3.25 -2.45
C THR A 123 -13.13 -2.10 -3.26
N GLY A 124 -12.24 -1.27 -3.81
CA GLY A 124 -12.59 -0.29 -4.85
C GLY A 124 -12.15 -0.79 -6.22
N THR A 125 -12.77 -0.26 -7.27
CA THR A 125 -12.44 -0.56 -8.66
C THR A 125 -11.98 0.70 -9.37
N TYR A 126 -11.03 0.57 -10.30
CA TYR A 126 -10.58 1.68 -11.14
C TYR A 126 -10.04 1.19 -12.49
N SER A 127 -10.23 2.02 -13.52
CA SER A 127 -9.71 1.80 -14.87
C SER A 127 -9.30 3.14 -15.48
N LEU A 128 -8.16 3.16 -16.18
CA LEU A 128 -7.80 4.26 -17.07
C LEU A 128 -8.24 3.99 -18.53
N ASN A 129 -8.70 2.78 -18.83
CA ASN A 129 -9.26 2.45 -20.12
C ASN A 129 -10.74 2.90 -20.18
N PRO A 130 -11.11 3.86 -21.05
CA PRO A 130 -12.47 4.39 -21.13
C PRO A 130 -13.51 3.35 -21.56
N ASP A 131 -13.07 2.26 -22.20
CA ASP A 131 -13.96 1.18 -22.65
C ASP A 131 -14.24 0.12 -21.56
N VAL A 132 -13.57 0.22 -20.41
CA VAL A 132 -13.69 -0.72 -19.28
C VAL A 132 -14.39 -0.02 -18.10
N PRO A 133 -15.64 -0.41 -17.77
CA PRO A 133 -16.36 0.15 -16.63
C PRO A 133 -15.66 -0.18 -15.30
N ALA A 134 -15.55 0.82 -14.43
CA ALA A 134 -15.11 0.69 -13.04
C ALA A 134 -16.31 0.68 -12.08
#